data_AF-A0A820CG56-F1
#
_entry.id   AF-A0A820CG56-F1
#
_cell.length_a   1.000
_cell.length_b   1.000
_cell.length_c   1.000
_cell.angle_alpha   90.00
_cell.angle_beta   90.00
_cell.angle_gamma   90.00
#
_symmetry.space_group_name_H-M   'P 1'
#
loop_
_entity.id
_entity.type
_entity.pdbx_description
1 polymer ?
#
loop_
_entity_poly.entity_id
_entity_poly.type
_entity_poly.pdbx_seq_one_letter_code
_entity_poly.pdbx_strand_id
1 'polypeptide(L)'
;MNNLLLRHVKLTHPQVTSMLQYQCRLNASTTTTTTTPGSKSVVQQSPIVLDNTKPPPPLDADRMRMHPRIGNREIVGYGLKGKPEYFDLVMFPCPSIRWEADTSEIAELRKKEKGDWKQLSTEDKKRLYRASFR
;
A
#
# COMPACT_ATOMS: atom_id res chain seq x y z
N MET A 1 17.53 55.36 -2.93
CA MET A 1 16.70 54.96 -1.78
C MET A 1 16.33 53.50 -1.95
N ASN A 2 16.91 52.67 -1.07
CA ASN A 2 16.56 51.30 -0.65
C ASN A 2 16.43 50.16 -1.67
N ASN A 3 17.56 49.48 -1.89
CA ASN A 3 17.69 48.10 -2.34
C ASN A 3 17.09 47.14 -1.29
N LEU A 4 15.95 46.50 -1.59
CA LEU A 4 15.50 45.32 -0.83
C LEU A 4 16.21 44.07 -1.35
N LEU A 5 17.27 43.70 -0.65
CA LEU A 5 17.93 42.39 -0.72
C LEU A 5 16.91 41.28 -0.49
N LEU A 6 16.53 40.57 -1.55
CA LEU A 6 15.91 39.25 -1.43
C LEU A 6 16.99 38.29 -0.89
N ARG A 7 17.12 38.21 0.42
CA ARG A 7 17.98 37.21 1.05
C ARG A 7 17.35 35.85 0.75
N HIS A 8 17.99 35.07 -0.12
CA HIS A 8 17.72 33.65 -0.25
C HIS A 8 17.93 32.99 1.12
N VAL A 9 16.86 32.77 1.86
CA VAL A 9 16.89 31.95 3.07
C VAL A 9 17.05 30.50 2.59
N LYS A 10 18.26 29.96 2.69
CA LYS A 10 18.50 28.53 2.51
C LYS A 10 17.88 27.81 3.70
N LEU A 11 16.61 27.41 3.56
CA LEU A 11 15.95 26.55 4.53
C LEU A 11 16.74 25.24 4.63
N THR A 12 17.26 24.95 5.82
CA THR A 12 17.94 23.68 6.09
C THR A 12 16.93 22.53 5.99
N HIS A 13 17.39 21.34 5.60
CA HIS A 13 16.57 20.13 5.40
C HIS A 13 15.44 19.90 6.42
N PRO A 14 15.63 20.06 7.75
CA PRO A 14 14.54 19.85 8.72
C PRO A 14 13.40 20.88 8.66
N GLN A 15 13.67 22.11 8.21
CA GLN A 15 12.66 23.17 8.07
C GLN A 15 11.78 22.94 6.83
N VAL A 16 12.35 22.32 5.79
CA VAL A 16 11.61 21.90 4.59
C VAL A 16 10.69 20.72 4.93
N THR A 17 11.14 19.78 5.77
CA THR A 17 10.33 18.64 6.21
C THR A 17 9.12 19.07 7.04
N SER A 18 9.27 20.03 7.97
CA SER A 18 8.14 20.51 8.77
C SER A 18 7.11 21.27 7.94
N MET A 19 7.56 22.04 6.93
CA MET A 19 6.68 22.74 5.99
C MET A 19 5.92 21.79 5.06
N LEU A 20 6.57 20.75 4.54
CA LEU A 20 5.91 19.72 3.73
C LEU A 20 4.91 18.90 4.55
N GLN A 21 5.24 18.56 5.80
CA GLN A 21 4.30 17.89 6.70
C GLN A 21 3.09 18.76 7.03
N TYR A 22 3.26 20.08 7.13
CA TYR A 22 2.16 21.01 7.35
C TYR A 22 1.27 21.16 6.11
N GLN A 23 1.86 21.29 4.91
CA GLN A 23 1.09 21.37 3.66
C GLN A 23 0.36 20.07 3.32
N CYS A 24 0.97 18.90 3.56
CA CYS A 24 0.30 17.60 3.42
C CYS A 24 -0.89 17.46 4.40
N ARG A 25 -0.83 18.11 5.56
CA ARG A 25 -1.92 18.11 6.54
C ARG A 25 -3.10 18.99 6.11
N LEU A 26 -2.84 20.05 5.34
CA LEU A 26 -3.89 20.94 4.81
C LEU A 26 -4.57 20.38 3.56
N ASN A 27 -3.84 19.63 2.72
CA ASN A 27 -4.37 19.10 1.45
C ASN A 27 -5.15 17.78 1.56
N ALA A 28 -5.20 17.16 2.75
CA ALA A 28 -6.01 15.97 3.00
C ALA A 28 -7.53 16.25 3.08
N SER A 29 -7.94 17.51 2.87
CA SER A 29 -9.34 17.92 2.78
C SER A 29 -9.70 18.18 1.31
N THR A 30 -9.80 17.13 0.49
CA THR A 30 -10.42 17.23 -0.83
C THR A 30 -11.74 16.44 -0.86
N THR A 31 -12.78 17.25 -1.03
CA THR A 31 -14.18 16.95 -1.22
C THR A 31 -14.43 16.02 -2.41
N THR A 32 -15.18 14.93 -2.20
CA THR A 32 -15.91 14.26 -3.30
C THR A 32 -17.21 15.01 -3.54
N THR A 33 -17.28 15.79 -4.62
CA THR A 33 -18.52 16.36 -5.14
C THR A 33 -19.27 15.31 -5.95
N THR A 34 -20.41 14.85 -5.45
CA THR A 34 -21.47 14.27 -6.28
C THR A 34 -22.71 15.10 -6.05
N THR A 35 -23.06 15.87 -7.07
CA THR A 35 -24.16 16.83 -7.08
C THR A 35 -25.50 16.11 -6.97
N THR A 36 -26.26 16.37 -5.91
CA THR A 36 -27.72 16.27 -5.90
C THR A 36 -28.24 17.41 -5.01
N PRO A 37 -29.07 18.32 -5.53
CA PRO A 37 -29.44 19.53 -4.81
C PRO A 37 -30.51 19.21 -3.76
N GLY A 38 -30.28 19.58 -2.49
CA GLY A 38 -31.37 19.73 -1.52
C GLY A 38 -31.27 19.01 -0.18
N SER A 39 -30.10 18.53 0.28
CA SER A 39 -29.97 18.11 1.68
C SER A 39 -28.68 18.64 2.32
N LYS A 40 -28.81 19.29 3.47
CA LYS A 40 -27.68 19.73 4.29
C LYS A 40 -27.09 18.51 4.98
N SER A 41 -26.05 17.89 4.43
CA SER A 41 -25.30 16.83 5.11
C SER A 41 -24.13 17.45 5.89
N VAL A 42 -24.29 17.48 7.22
CA VAL A 42 -23.19 17.76 8.14
C VAL A 42 -22.27 16.54 8.12
N VAL A 43 -21.09 16.68 7.50
CA VAL A 43 -20.04 15.65 7.55
C VAL A 43 -19.38 15.72 8.92
N GLN A 44 -19.87 14.93 9.87
CA GLN A 44 -19.15 14.64 11.10
C GLN A 44 -17.98 13.71 10.74
N GLN A 45 -16.75 14.24 10.75
CA GLN A 45 -15.56 13.40 10.80
C GLN A 45 -15.51 12.77 12.20
N SER A 46 -16.22 11.67 12.40
CA SER A 46 -16.03 10.85 13.58
C SER A 46 -14.63 10.23 13.51
N PRO A 47 -13.80 10.35 14.56
CA PRO A 47 -12.53 9.65 14.62
C PRO A 47 -12.77 8.15 14.43
N ILE A 48 -11.84 7.45 13.77
CA ILE A 48 -11.90 5.99 13.65
C ILE A 48 -11.77 5.44 15.07
N VAL A 49 -12.89 5.23 15.74
CA VAL A 49 -12.94 4.51 17.01
C VAL A 49 -12.75 3.05 16.64
N LEU A 50 -11.58 2.48 16.98
CA LEU A 50 -11.43 1.03 16.97
C LEU A 50 -12.43 0.49 17.98
N ASP A 51 -13.51 -0.11 17.48
CA ASP A 51 -14.49 -0.77 18.32
C ASP A 51 -13.86 -2.04 18.92
N ASN A 52 -13.36 -1.91 20.15
CA ASN A 52 -12.74 -3.01 20.89
C ASN A 52 -13.75 -4.08 21.32
N THR A 53 -15.06 -3.86 21.12
CA THR A 53 -16.11 -4.84 21.45
C THR A 53 -16.33 -5.84 20.31
N LYS A 54 -15.97 -5.46 19.08
CA LYS A 54 -15.99 -6.36 17.94
C LYS A 54 -14.71 -7.18 17.95
N PRO A 55 -14.77 -8.52 18.02
CA PRO A 55 -13.57 -9.31 17.86
C PRO A 55 -12.91 -8.90 16.54
N PRO A 56 -11.57 -8.73 16.51
CA PRO A 56 -10.88 -8.40 15.28
C PRO A 56 -11.33 -9.43 14.24
N PRO A 57 -11.72 -8.98 13.03
CA PRO A 57 -12.12 -9.91 11.99
C PRO A 57 -11.02 -10.99 11.90
N PRO A 58 -11.39 -12.29 11.84
CA PRO A 58 -10.40 -13.34 11.71
C PRO A 58 -9.45 -12.95 10.57
N LEU A 59 -8.15 -13.00 10.79
CA LEU A 59 -7.14 -12.61 9.81
C LEU A 59 -7.38 -13.30 8.44
N ASP A 60 -8.06 -14.45 8.47
CA ASP A 60 -8.40 -15.29 7.33
C ASP A 60 -9.81 -15.10 6.73
N ALA A 61 -10.69 -14.28 7.33
CA ALA A 61 -12.07 -14.09 6.84
C ALA A 61 -12.09 -13.38 5.48
N ASP A 62 -11.25 -12.36 5.31
CA ASP A 62 -11.07 -11.68 4.03
C ASP A 62 -10.37 -12.59 3.02
N ARG A 63 -9.42 -13.41 3.48
CA ARG A 63 -8.72 -14.39 2.64
C ARG A 63 -9.71 -15.40 2.02
N MET A 64 -10.59 -15.99 2.82
CA MET A 64 -11.64 -16.92 2.35
C MET A 64 -12.62 -16.25 1.35
N ARG A 65 -12.97 -14.98 1.58
CA ARG A 65 -13.86 -14.21 0.68
C ARG A 65 -13.20 -13.85 -0.65
N MET A 66 -11.88 -13.68 -0.67
CA MET A 66 -11.13 -13.22 -1.83
C MET A 66 -10.55 -14.37 -2.68
N HIS A 67 -10.31 -15.54 -2.08
CA HIS A 67 -9.81 -16.73 -2.76
C HIS A 67 -10.57 -17.13 -4.04
N PRO A 68 -11.91 -17.09 -4.10
CA PRO A 68 -12.63 -17.45 -5.34
C PRO A 68 -12.30 -16.57 -6.55
N ARG A 69 -11.92 -15.30 -6.33
CA ARG A 69 -11.54 -14.36 -7.41
C ARG A 69 -10.05 -14.43 -7.76
N ILE A 70 -9.22 -14.73 -6.77
CA ILE A 70 -7.75 -14.68 -6.90
C ILE A 70 -7.19 -16.04 -7.29
N GLY A 71 -7.89 -17.13 -6.96
CA GLY A 71 -7.43 -18.50 -7.10
C GLY A 71 -6.45 -18.89 -5.98
N ASN A 72 -5.46 -19.70 -6.33
CA ASN A 72 -4.44 -20.24 -5.42
C ASN A 72 -3.19 -19.34 -5.31
N ARG A 73 -3.32 -18.03 -5.59
CA ARG A 73 -2.20 -17.09 -5.45
C ARG A 73 -2.03 -16.68 -4.00
N GLU A 74 -0.79 -16.51 -3.57
CA GLU A 74 -0.47 -15.99 -2.24
C GLU A 74 -0.81 -14.50 -2.14
N ILE A 75 -1.50 -14.13 -1.05
CA ILE A 75 -1.72 -12.75 -0.65
C ILE A 75 -0.56 -12.33 0.24
N VAL A 76 0.22 -11.35 -0.21
CA VAL A 76 1.44 -10.88 0.46
C VAL A 76 1.19 -9.62 1.29
N GLY A 77 0.16 -8.85 0.95
CA GLY A 77 -0.19 -7.64 1.69
C GLY A 77 -1.55 -7.08 1.32
N TYR A 78 -1.75 -5.81 1.63
CA TYR A 78 -2.98 -5.08 1.34
C TYR A 78 -2.87 -4.32 0.02
N GLY A 79 -3.86 -4.48 -0.85
CA GLY A 79 -3.91 -3.73 -2.10
C GLY A 79 -4.74 -2.46 -1.98
N LEU A 80 -5.00 -1.85 -3.13
CA LEU A 80 -5.76 -0.62 -3.22
C LEU A 80 -7.19 -0.84 -2.67
N LYS A 81 -7.65 0.06 -1.80
CA LYS A 81 -8.96 -0.05 -1.11
C LYS A 81 -9.12 -1.34 -0.29
N GLY A 82 -8.01 -1.91 0.21
CA GLY A 82 -8.00 -3.12 1.03
C GLY A 82 -8.28 -4.41 0.26
N LYS A 83 -8.33 -4.36 -1.08
CA LYS A 83 -8.55 -5.54 -1.92
C LYS A 83 -7.22 -6.10 -2.40
N PRO A 84 -6.95 -7.41 -2.22
CA PRO A 84 -5.79 -8.05 -2.82
C PRO A 84 -5.92 -8.14 -4.34
N GLU A 85 -5.19 -7.27 -5.04
CA GLU A 85 -5.13 -7.16 -6.50
C GLU A 85 -3.67 -6.96 -6.95
N TYR A 86 -3.36 -7.46 -8.16
CA TYR A 86 -2.03 -7.34 -8.76
C TYR A 86 -1.98 -6.11 -9.65
N PHE A 87 -0.97 -5.28 -9.46
CA PHE A 87 -0.70 -4.12 -10.31
C PHE A 87 0.77 -4.11 -10.69
N ASP A 88 1.06 -3.87 -11.97
CA ASP A 88 2.42 -3.65 -12.46
C ASP A 88 2.57 -2.17 -12.82
N LEU A 89 2.71 -1.36 -11.77
CA LEU A 89 2.77 0.09 -11.86
C LEU A 89 4.00 0.59 -11.13
N VAL A 90 4.72 1.55 -11.70
CA VAL A 90 5.91 2.15 -11.09
C VAL A 90 5.60 2.75 -9.72
N MET A 91 4.39 3.26 -9.53
CA MET A 91 3.93 3.83 -8.25
C MET A 91 3.67 2.79 -7.16
N PHE A 92 3.48 1.51 -7.56
CA PHE A 92 3.16 0.40 -6.67
C PHE A 92 4.09 -0.79 -6.95
N PRO A 93 5.39 -0.67 -6.61
CA PRO A 93 6.39 -1.70 -6.91
C PRO A 93 6.14 -3.02 -6.16
N CYS A 94 5.34 -2.99 -5.10
CA CYS A 94 5.01 -4.15 -4.28
C CYS A 94 3.50 -4.44 -4.38
N PRO A 95 3.06 -5.28 -5.33
CA PRO A 95 1.66 -5.66 -5.46
C PRO A 95 1.22 -6.49 -4.26
N SER A 96 -0.07 -6.45 -3.97
CA SER A 96 -0.65 -7.10 -2.78
C SER A 96 -0.82 -8.62 -2.91
N ILE A 97 -0.77 -9.13 -4.13
CA ILE A 97 -0.78 -10.56 -4.45
C ILE A 97 0.40 -10.87 -5.36
N ARG A 98 0.82 -12.13 -5.42
CA ARG A 98 1.83 -12.57 -6.40
C ARG A 98 1.21 -12.80 -7.79
N TRP A 99 2.06 -12.78 -8.81
CA TRP A 99 1.65 -13.00 -10.21
C TRP A 99 1.19 -14.45 -10.46
N GLU A 100 2.06 -15.43 -10.23
CA GLU A 100 1.77 -16.86 -10.44
C GLU A 100 1.05 -17.49 -9.24
N ALA A 101 0.25 -18.53 -9.51
CA ALA A 101 -0.36 -19.36 -8.47
C ALA A 101 0.67 -20.25 -7.78
N ASP A 102 0.36 -20.69 -6.56
CA ASP A 102 1.25 -21.53 -5.77
C ASP A 102 1.25 -22.96 -6.30
N THR A 103 2.13 -23.23 -7.27
CA THR A 103 2.46 -24.59 -7.71
C THR A 103 3.40 -25.26 -6.71
N SER A 104 3.47 -26.60 -6.72
CA SER A 104 4.33 -27.37 -5.82
C SER A 104 5.80 -26.94 -5.87
N GLU A 105 6.33 -26.73 -7.09
CA GLU A 105 7.70 -26.28 -7.31
C GLU A 105 7.98 -24.91 -6.69
N ILE A 106 7.08 -23.95 -6.89
CA ILE A 106 7.23 -22.60 -6.33
C ILE A 106 7.09 -22.64 -4.80
N ALA A 107 6.19 -23.46 -4.28
CA ALA A 107 6.01 -23.64 -2.84
C ALA A 107 7.29 -24.20 -2.18
N GLU A 108 8.01 -25.11 -2.84
CA GLU A 108 9.31 -25.59 -2.38
C GLU A 108 10.39 -24.51 -2.43
N LEU A 109 10.45 -23.72 -3.51
CA LEU A 109 11.36 -22.58 -3.62
C LEU A 109 11.11 -21.54 -2.51
N ARG A 110 9.84 -21.29 -2.16
CA ARG A 110 9.52 -20.37 -1.05
C ARG A 110 9.89 -20.91 0.32
N LYS A 111 9.90 -22.23 0.52
CA LYS A 111 10.47 -22.81 1.74
C LYS A 111 11.96 -22.53 1.83
N LYS A 112 12.68 -22.62 0.70
CA LYS A 112 14.11 -22.26 0.62
C LYS A 112 14.35 -20.76 0.78
N GLU A 113 13.45 -19.91 0.26
CA GLU A 113 13.51 -18.44 0.37
C GLU A 113 13.54 -17.95 1.83
N LYS A 114 12.91 -18.68 2.75
CA LYS A 114 12.93 -18.36 4.20
C LYS A 114 14.29 -18.59 4.85
N GLY A 115 15.20 -19.31 4.19
CA GLY A 115 16.56 -19.57 4.66
C GLY A 115 17.58 -18.53 4.18
N ASP A 116 18.86 -18.91 4.12
CA ASP A 116 19.94 -18.03 3.66
C ASP A 116 19.97 -17.93 2.12
N TRP A 117 19.90 -16.70 1.60
CA TRP A 117 19.87 -16.40 0.17
C TRP A 117 21.24 -16.60 -0.51
N LYS A 118 22.32 -16.75 0.25
CA LYS A 118 23.63 -17.11 -0.28
C LYS A 118 23.68 -18.55 -0.80
N GLN A 119 22.85 -19.43 -0.24
CA GLN A 119 22.74 -20.83 -0.64
C GLN A 119 21.85 -21.04 -1.87
N LEU A 120 21.11 -19.99 -2.28
CA LEU A 120 20.14 -20.07 -3.36
C LEU A 120 20.81 -19.78 -4.71
N SER A 121 20.56 -20.65 -5.69
CA SER A 121 21.12 -20.51 -7.03
C SER A 121 20.58 -19.27 -7.74
N THR A 122 21.32 -18.76 -8.73
CA THR A 122 20.86 -17.61 -9.54
C THR A 122 19.61 -17.95 -10.34
N GLU A 123 19.44 -19.21 -10.73
CA GLU A 123 18.27 -19.69 -11.47
C GLU A 123 17.02 -19.72 -10.59
N ASP A 124 17.15 -20.22 -9.35
CA ASP A 124 16.06 -20.22 -8.37
C ASP A 124 15.61 -18.80 -8.03
N LYS A 125 16.56 -17.85 -7.90
CA LYS A 125 16.25 -16.43 -7.70
C LYS A 125 15.46 -15.85 -8.87
N LYS A 126 15.87 -16.15 -10.11
CA LYS A 126 15.13 -15.73 -11.31
C LYS A 126 13.74 -16.36 -11.35
N ARG A 127 13.60 -17.63 -10.96
CA ARG A 127 12.31 -18.32 -10.92
C ARG A 127 11.39 -17.71 -9.87
N LEU A 128 11.87 -17.44 -8.67
CA LEU A 128 11.14 -16.73 -7.61
C LEU A 128 10.69 -15.33 -8.06
N TYR A 129 11.57 -14.61 -8.75
CA TYR A 129 11.25 -13.28 -9.28
C TYR A 129 10.11 -13.34 -10.30
N ARG A 130 10.21 -14.23 -11.30
CA ARG A 130 9.18 -14.42 -12.35
C ARG A 130 7.85 -14.97 -11.80
N ALA A 131 7.92 -15.77 -10.73
CA ALA A 131 6.72 -16.23 -10.04
C ALA A 131 6.02 -15.08 -9.28
N SER A 132 6.79 -14.09 -8.80
CA SER A 132 6.26 -12.96 -8.04
C SER A 132 5.78 -11.83 -8.94
N PHE A 133 6.49 -11.55 -10.04
CA PHE A 133 6.25 -10.43 -10.95
C PHE A 133 6.16 -10.88 -12.41
N ARG A 134 5.30 -10.21 -13.18
CA ARG A 134 5.16 -10.40 -14.63
C ARG A 134 6.29 -9.76 -15.43
#